data_AF-A0A1M3FX72-F1
#
_entry.id   AF-A0A1M3FX72-F1
#
_cell.length_a   1.000
_cell.length_b   1.000
_cell.length_c   1.000
_cell.angle_alpha   90.00
_cell.angle_beta   90.00
_cell.angle_gamma   90.00
#
_symmetry.space_group_name_H-M   'P 1'
#
loop_
_entity.id
_entity.type
_entity.pdbx_description
1 polymer ?
#
loop_
_entity_poly.entity_id
_entity_poly.type
_entity_poly.pdbx_seq_one_letter_code
_entity_poly.pdbx_strand_id
1 'polypeptide(L)'
;MPKKKREISEKDKKQEEARKRQHKLNSIKTDFEAGKIKSFEQIFAVMVESRLAAELKMGFVTFRNKVNNPGDFTNNELVRFAELLDVDINIILKFIFSLMKYKTKNTSRIENV
;
A
#
# COMPACT_ATOMS: atom_id res chain seq x y z
N MET A 1 -2.57 -45.94 3.08
CA MET A 1 -2.33 -45.33 1.77
C MET A 1 -1.53 -44.04 1.96
N PRO A 2 -0.29 -43.93 1.43
CA PRO A 2 0.49 -42.71 1.56
C PRO A 2 -0.10 -41.61 0.65
N LYS A 3 -0.32 -40.41 1.21
CA LYS A 3 -0.82 -39.25 0.46
C LYS A 3 0.23 -38.85 -0.59
N LYS A 4 -0.05 -39.17 -1.86
CA LYS A 4 0.75 -38.74 -3.02
C LYS A 4 0.78 -37.21 -3.04
N LYS A 5 1.89 -36.60 -2.61
CA LYS A 5 2.15 -35.17 -2.80
C LYS A 5 1.99 -34.89 -4.29
N ARG A 6 0.96 -34.14 -4.67
CA ARG A 6 0.84 -33.63 -6.05
C ARG A 6 2.02 -32.68 -6.23
N GLU A 7 3.02 -33.09 -7.01
CA GLU A 7 4.06 -32.20 -7.51
C GLU A 7 3.40 -31.20 -8.45
N ILE A 8 2.94 -30.08 -7.87
CA ILE A 8 2.45 -28.95 -8.64
C ILE A 8 3.67 -28.43 -9.42
N SER A 9 3.56 -28.37 -10.75
CA SER A 9 4.61 -27.85 -11.63
C SER A 9 4.98 -26.42 -11.20
N GLU A 10 6.26 -26.07 -11.24
CA GLU A 10 6.75 -24.72 -10.93
C GLU A 10 6.03 -23.64 -11.76
N LYS A 11 5.56 -23.99 -12.97
CA LYS A 11 4.75 -23.09 -13.81
C LYS A 11 3.37 -22.83 -13.19
N ASP A 12 2.71 -23.87 -12.69
CA ASP A 12 1.36 -23.77 -12.10
C ASP A 12 1.39 -22.98 -10.78
N LYS A 13 2.45 -23.17 -9.97
CA LYS A 13 2.65 -22.38 -8.74
C LYS A 13 2.79 -20.89 -9.06
N LYS A 14 3.63 -20.53 -10.04
CA LYS A 14 3.84 -19.14 -10.46
C LYS A 14 2.55 -18.51 -11.00
N GLN A 15 1.77 -19.28 -11.77
CA GLN A 15 0.48 -18.80 -12.28
C GLN A 15 -0.53 -18.54 -11.16
N GLU A 16 -0.65 -19.45 -10.19
CA GLU A 16 -1.57 -19.28 -9.07
C GLU A 16 -1.14 -18.11 -8.17
N GLU A 17 0.16 -17.91 -7.96
CA GLU A 17 0.68 -16.75 -7.24
C GLU A 17 0.39 -15.43 -7.96
N ALA A 18 0.54 -15.39 -9.28
CA ALA A 18 0.20 -14.22 -10.09
C ALA A 18 -1.31 -13.93 -10.03
N ARG A 19 -2.16 -14.97 -10.07
CA ARG A 19 -3.61 -14.84 -9.94
C ARG A 19 -3.99 -14.27 -8.57
N LYS A 20 -3.42 -14.81 -7.48
CA LYS A 20 -3.64 -14.29 -6.11
C LYS A 20 -3.15 -12.86 -5.96
N ARG A 21 -2.01 -12.51 -6.55
CA ARG A 21 -1.49 -11.14 -6.59
C ARG A 21 -2.48 -10.20 -7.25
N GLN A 22 -2.99 -10.56 -8.42
CA GLN A 22 -3.93 -9.73 -9.16
C GLN A 22 -5.24 -9.52 -8.38
N HIS A 23 -5.78 -10.58 -7.75
CA HIS A 23 -6.98 -10.46 -6.92
C HIS A 23 -6.80 -9.48 -5.76
N LYS A 24 -5.64 -9.51 -5.11
CA LYS A 24 -5.31 -8.57 -4.02
C LYS A 24 -5.26 -7.13 -4.52
N LEU A 25 -4.58 -6.88 -5.64
CA LEU A 25 -4.49 -5.54 -6.23
C LEU A 25 -5.88 -5.03 -6.64
N ASN A 26 -6.71 -5.86 -7.28
CA ASN A 26 -8.08 -5.51 -7.66
C ASN A 26 -8.96 -5.19 -6.45
N SER A 27 -8.81 -5.92 -5.34
CA SER A 27 -9.52 -5.64 -4.09
C SER A 27 -9.12 -4.27 -3.54
N ILE A 28 -7.82 -3.99 -3.47
CA ILE A 28 -7.29 -2.71 -2.98
C ILE A 28 -7.77 -1.55 -3.87
N LYS A 29 -7.71 -1.71 -5.19
CA LYS A 29 -8.24 -0.76 -6.17
C LYS A 29 -9.70 -0.40 -5.87
N THR A 30 -10.55 -1.42 -5.79
CA THR A 30 -11.99 -1.25 -5.55
C THR A 30 -12.25 -0.49 -4.25
N ASP A 31 -11.51 -0.80 -3.18
CA ASP A 31 -11.67 -0.13 -1.89
C ASP A 31 -11.13 1.31 -1.89
N PHE A 32 -10.10 1.62 -2.69
CA PHE A 32 -9.64 2.99 -2.92
C PHE A 32 -10.67 3.83 -3.67
N GLU A 33 -11.18 3.32 -4.79
CA GLU A 33 -12.19 4.01 -5.61
C GLU A 33 -13.50 4.22 -4.85
N ALA A 34 -13.89 3.26 -4.00
CA ALA A 34 -15.02 3.40 -3.08
C ALA A 34 -14.74 4.32 -1.88
N GLY A 35 -13.50 4.80 -1.72
CA GLY A 35 -13.09 5.66 -0.62
C GLY A 35 -13.15 4.97 0.75
N LYS A 36 -13.04 3.64 0.82
CA LYS A 36 -13.04 2.86 2.06
C LYS A 36 -11.68 2.81 2.74
N ILE A 37 -10.60 2.95 1.96
CA ILE A 37 -9.24 2.99 2.49
C ILE A 37 -8.95 4.36 3.11
N LYS A 38 -8.72 4.36 4.42
CA LYS A 38 -8.41 5.50 5.29
C LYS A 38 -7.08 5.36 6.00
N SER A 39 -6.48 4.18 6.01
CA SER A 39 -5.17 3.95 6.62
C SER A 39 -4.39 2.85 5.89
N PHE A 40 -3.07 2.82 6.10
CA PHE A 40 -2.20 1.82 5.49
C PHE A 40 -2.47 0.40 6.03
N GLU A 41 -2.93 0.27 7.28
CA GLU A 41 -3.28 -1.02 7.90
C GLU A 41 -4.36 -1.76 7.12
N GLN A 42 -5.31 -1.04 6.51
CA GLN A 42 -6.36 -1.63 5.67
C GLN A 42 -5.79 -2.20 4.37
N ILE A 43 -4.77 -1.56 3.80
CA ILE A 43 -4.02 -2.13 2.67
C ILE A 43 -3.26 -3.37 3.12
N PHE A 44 -2.63 -3.30 4.31
CA PHE A 44 -1.83 -4.39 4.86
C PHE A 44 -2.63 -5.63 5.24
N ALA A 45 -3.92 -5.48 5.52
CA ALA A 45 -4.85 -6.60 5.69
C ALA A 45 -5.03 -7.44 4.42
N VAL A 46 -4.82 -6.85 3.24
CA VAL A 46 -4.96 -7.53 1.94
C VAL A 46 -3.59 -7.98 1.39
N MET A 47 -2.59 -7.11 1.48
CA MET A 47 -1.23 -7.35 0.98
C MET A 47 -0.18 -7.07 2.04
N VAL A 48 0.72 -8.03 2.27
CA VAL A 48 1.82 -7.89 3.23
C VAL A 48 2.69 -6.66 2.89
N GLU A 49 3.00 -5.87 3.91
CA GLU A 49 3.78 -4.62 3.82
C GLU A 49 5.08 -4.78 3.02
N SER A 50 5.87 -5.82 3.30
CA SER A 50 7.14 -6.10 2.61
C SER A 50 6.97 -6.39 1.12
N ARG A 51 5.87 -7.05 0.75
CA ARG A 51 5.54 -7.29 -0.66
C ARG A 51 5.14 -6.00 -1.35
N LEU A 52 4.31 -5.18 -0.72
CA LEU A 52 3.91 -3.88 -1.29
C LEU A 52 5.12 -2.97 -1.49
N ALA A 53 6.05 -2.92 -0.54
CA ALA A 53 7.31 -2.18 -0.68
C ALA A 53 8.12 -2.66 -1.91
N ALA A 54 8.25 -3.97 -2.09
CA ALA A 54 8.94 -4.56 -3.23
C ALA A 54 8.25 -4.24 -4.57
N GLU A 55 6.92 -4.30 -4.61
CA GLU A 55 6.12 -3.96 -5.82
C GLU A 55 6.28 -2.48 -6.20
N LEU A 56 6.42 -1.59 -5.20
CA LEU A 56 6.72 -0.17 -5.39
C LEU A 56 8.20 0.12 -5.71
N LYS A 57 9.02 -0.94 -5.83
CA LYS A 57 10.48 -0.87 -6.03
C LYS A 57 11.19 -0.05 -4.94
N MET A 58 10.76 -0.24 -3.70
CA MET A 58 11.27 0.47 -2.52
C MET A 58 11.83 -0.50 -1.48
N GLY A 59 12.91 -0.11 -0.81
CA GLY A 59 13.42 -0.84 0.35
C GLY A 59 12.39 -0.84 1.50
N PHE A 60 12.25 -1.97 2.19
CA PHE A 60 11.24 -2.14 3.25
C PHE A 60 11.32 -1.07 4.34
N VAL A 61 12.53 -0.77 4.83
CA VAL A 61 12.74 0.25 5.87
C VAL A 61 12.33 1.64 5.37
N THR A 62 12.71 2.00 4.14
CA THR A 62 12.32 3.26 3.51
C THR A 62 10.80 3.36 3.38
N PHE A 63 10.15 2.29 2.91
CA PHE A 63 8.69 2.26 2.78
C PHE A 63 8.00 2.44 4.13
N ARG A 64 8.41 1.69 5.14
CA ARG A 64 7.87 1.80 6.50
C ARG A 64 8.05 3.20 7.08
N ASN A 65 9.21 3.84 6.86
CA ASN A 65 9.45 5.21 7.32
C ASN A 65 8.49 6.21 6.66
N LYS A 66 8.20 6.05 5.36
CA LYS A 66 7.26 6.89 4.62
C LYS A 66 5.80 6.60 4.96
N VAL A 67 5.45 5.35 5.29
CA VAL A 67 4.13 5.02 5.85
C VAL A 67 3.91 5.77 7.17
N ASN A 68 4.93 5.83 8.02
CA ASN A 68 4.89 6.59 9.28
C ASN A 68 4.94 8.12 9.08
N ASN A 69 5.57 8.58 7.99
CA ASN A 69 5.67 9.99 7.62
C ASN A 69 5.22 10.18 6.16
N PRO A 70 3.90 10.19 5.89
CA PRO A 70 3.36 10.19 4.52
C PRO A 70 3.80 11.37 3.66
N GLY A 71 4.24 12.48 4.26
CA GLY A 71 4.79 13.63 3.53
C GLY A 71 6.11 13.36 2.82
N ASP A 72 6.81 12.26 3.15
CA ASP A 72 8.11 11.92 2.57
C ASP A 72 7.99 11.16 1.24
N PHE A 73 6.78 10.81 0.81
CA PHE A 73 6.56 10.24 -0.51
C PHE A 73 6.82 11.27 -1.60
N THR A 74 7.72 10.92 -2.52
CA THR A 74 8.01 11.72 -3.72
C THR A 74 6.92 11.53 -4.77
N ASN A 75 6.74 12.52 -5.64
CA ASN A 75 5.76 12.43 -6.75
C ASN A 75 5.95 11.16 -7.59
N ASN A 76 7.20 10.76 -7.88
CA ASN A 76 7.48 9.55 -8.66
C ASN A 76 7.06 8.27 -7.92
N GLU A 77 7.14 8.22 -6.60
CA GLU A 77 6.66 7.09 -5.81
C GLU A 77 5.14 7.04 -5.77
N LEU A 78 4.48 8.20 -5.70
CA LEU A 78 3.03 8.30 -5.73
C LEU A 78 2.46 7.87 -7.09
N VAL A 79 3.11 8.26 -8.18
CA VAL A 79 2.77 7.78 -9.54
C VAL A 79 2.95 6.27 -9.64
N ARG A 80 4.07 5.71 -9.16
CA ARG A 80 4.25 4.25 -9.12
C ARG A 80 3.19 3.54 -8.29
N PHE A 81 2.72 4.16 -7.21
CA PHE A 81 1.64 3.61 -6.39
C PHE A 81 0.33 3.58 -7.18
N ALA A 82 -0.02 4.68 -7.84
CA ALA A 82 -1.20 4.78 -8.69
C ALA A 82 -1.17 3.74 -9.83
N GLU A 83 -0.03 3.60 -10.50
CA GLU A 83 0.18 2.60 -11.56
C GLU A 83 0.09 1.16 -11.03
N LEU A 84 0.67 0.86 -9.87
CA LEU A 84 0.64 -0.47 -9.27
C LEU A 84 -0.80 -0.92 -8.94
N LEU A 85 -1.61 0.00 -8.43
CA LEU A 85 -2.99 -0.26 -8.07
C LEU A 85 -3.98 -0.02 -9.21
N ASP A 86 -3.53 0.54 -10.33
CA ASP A 86 -4.38 0.95 -11.45
C ASP A 86 -5.53 1.88 -11.00
N VAL A 87 -5.18 2.91 -10.23
CA VAL A 87 -6.10 3.96 -9.73
C VAL A 87 -5.63 5.34 -10.15
N ASP A 88 -6.55 6.31 -10.19
CA ASP A 88 -6.22 7.70 -10.47
C ASP A 88 -5.25 8.27 -9.40
N ILE A 89 -4.20 8.96 -9.84
CA ILE A 89 -3.20 9.58 -8.97
C ILE A 89 -3.80 10.55 -7.94
N ASN A 90 -4.90 11.22 -8.26
CA ASN A 90 -5.60 12.11 -7.35
C ASN A 90 -6.19 11.37 -6.14
N ILE A 91 -6.60 10.10 -6.30
CA ILE A 91 -7.08 9.27 -5.20
C ILE A 91 -5.94 8.97 -4.23
N ILE A 92 -4.77 8.61 -4.77
CA ILE A 92 -3.56 8.36 -3.98
C ILE A 92 -3.10 9.63 -3.26
N LEU A 93 -3.04 10.76 -3.96
CA LEU A 93 -2.67 12.05 -3.38
C LEU A 93 -3.60 12.43 -2.22
N LYS A 94 -4.92 12.33 -2.45
CA LYS A 94 -5.93 12.61 -1.42
C LYS A 94 -5.75 11.70 -0.21
N PHE A 95 -5.48 10.41 -0.42
CA PHE A 95 -5.20 9.47 0.65
C PHE A 95 -3.96 9.87 1.45
N ILE A 96 -2.82 10.11 0.79
CA ILE A 96 -1.57 10.50 1.44
C ILE A 96 -1.74 11.79 2.22
N PHE A 97 -2.36 12.81 1.63
CA PHE A 97 -2.64 14.07 2.32
C PHE A 97 -3.57 13.89 3.52
N SER A 98 -4.55 12.98 3.46
CA SER A 98 -5.43 12.70 4.60
C SER A 98 -4.69 12.07 5.79
N LEU A 99 -3.56 11.40 5.54
CA LEU A 99 -2.71 10.81 6.58
C LEU A 99 -1.67 11.78 7.14
N MET A 100 -1.36 12.86 6.43
CA MET A 100 -0.43 13.87 6.90
C MET A 100 -1.04 14.62 8.09
N LYS A 101 -0.50 14.38 9.28
CA LYS A 101 -0.79 15.21 10.45
C LYS A 101 -0.16 16.58 10.22
N TYR A 102 -0.95 17.58 9.86
CA TYR A 102 -0.50 18.96 9.87
C TYR A 102 -0.06 19.30 11.29
N LYS A 103 1.25 19.35 11.55
CA LYS A 103 1.78 19.98 12.77
C LYS A 103 1.53 21.48 12.62
N THR A 104 0.34 21.94 13.01
CA THR A 104 0.07 23.37 13.12
C THR A 104 1.04 23.93 14.15
N LYS A 105 2.00 24.77 13.71
CA LYS A 105 3.01 25.41 14.58
C LYS A 105 2.43 26.30 15.71
N ASN A 106 1.11 26.41 15.84
CA ASN A 106 0.43 27.36 16.73
C ASN A 106 -0.14 26.80 18.03
N THR A 107 -0.12 25.47 18.28
CA THR A 107 -0.72 24.94 19.52
C THR A 107 0.14 25.19 20.78
N SER A 108 1.43 25.50 20.64
CA SER A 108 2.33 25.74 21.80
C SER A 108 2.30 27.17 22.36
N ARG A 109 1.44 28.06 21.85
CA ARG A 109 1.40 29.49 22.27
C ARG A 109 0.18 29.88 23.10
N ILE A 110 -0.77 28.98 23.32
CA ILE A 110 -2.06 29.31 23.97
C ILE A 110 -2.15 28.80 25.41
N GLU A 111 -1.17 28.03 25.90
CA GLU A 111 -1.17 27.52 27.29
C GLU A 111 -0.45 28.44 28.30
N ASN A 112 -0.03 29.65 27.89
CA ASN A 112 0.61 30.63 28.79
C ASN A 112 0.02 32.03 28.60
N VAL A 113 -1.30 32.16 28.74
CA VAL A 113 -1.98 33.45 28.96
C VAL A 113 -3.00 33.27 30.08
#